data_AF-A0A4Z1E4L7-F1
#
_entry.id   AF-A0A4Z1E4L7-F1
#
_cell.length_a   1.000
_cell.length_b   1.000
_cell.length_c   1.000
_cell.angle_alpha   90.00
_cell.angle_beta   90.00
_cell.angle_gamma   90.00
#
_symmetry.space_group_name_H-M   'P 1'
#
loop_
_entity.id
_entity.type
_entity.pdbx_description
1 polymer ?
#
loop_
_entity_poly.entity_id
_entity_poly.type
_entity_poly.pdbx_seq_one_letter_code
_entity_poly.pdbx_strand_id
1 'polypeptide(L)'
;MDPDEEAALERARAWVSSVSHDGDRYSPGAASRLFTPEQLTHLRDTGDLAILLDAARASESDARLVRRWLQELSEAAVPGGRTCPVCGCAVAGRRDRVYCSTNCRVKAHRAHGPRGGEHGG
;
A
#
# COMPACT_ATOMS: atom_id res chain seq x y z
N MET A 1 6.78 -37.95 -1.38
CA MET A 1 6.63 -36.57 -1.89
C MET A 1 5.52 -36.63 -2.91
N ASP A 2 4.50 -35.80 -2.74
CA ASP A 2 3.37 -35.79 -3.65
C ASP A 2 3.81 -35.17 -5.00
N PRO A 3 3.40 -35.71 -6.17
CA PRO A 3 3.82 -35.16 -7.45
C PRO A 3 3.38 -33.70 -7.67
N ASP A 4 2.25 -33.27 -7.08
CA ASP A 4 1.80 -31.88 -7.13
C ASP A 4 2.66 -30.99 -6.23
N GLU A 5 3.18 -31.53 -5.12
CA GLU A 5 4.11 -30.85 -4.20
C GLU A 5 5.48 -30.63 -4.87
N GLU A 6 6.00 -31.63 -5.58
CA GLU A 6 7.25 -31.54 -6.32
C GLU A 6 7.15 -30.53 -7.48
N ALA A 7 6.06 -30.56 -8.26
CA ALA A 7 5.79 -29.58 -9.30
C ALA A 7 5.59 -28.15 -8.74
N ALA A 8 5.07 -28.01 -7.53
CA ALA A 8 4.95 -26.72 -6.87
C ALA A 8 6.30 -26.19 -6.37
N LEU A 9 7.19 -27.07 -5.89
CA LEU A 9 8.55 -26.73 -5.49
C LEU A 9 9.44 -26.38 -6.69
N GLU A 10 9.26 -27.05 -7.83
CA GLU A 10 9.98 -26.71 -9.06
C GLU A 10 9.56 -25.32 -9.59
N ARG A 11 8.26 -25.00 -9.56
CA ARG A 11 7.75 -23.66 -9.88
C ARG A 11 8.29 -22.60 -8.91
N ALA A 12 8.36 -22.91 -7.62
CA ALA A 12 8.96 -22.05 -6.60
C ALA A 12 10.44 -21.75 -6.91
N ARG A 13 11.23 -22.78 -7.24
CA ARG A 13 12.65 -22.65 -7.60
C ARG A 13 12.85 -21.87 -8.89
N ALA A 14 12.03 -22.12 -9.91
CA ALA A 14 12.06 -21.38 -11.16
C ALA A 14 11.78 -19.88 -10.92
N TRP A 15 10.83 -19.54 -10.05
CA TRP A 15 10.53 -18.16 -9.68
C TRP A 15 11.64 -17.50 -8.84
N VAL A 16 12.24 -18.22 -7.88
CA VAL A 16 13.42 -17.74 -7.13
C VAL A 16 14.59 -17.46 -8.09
N SER A 17 14.80 -18.35 -9.06
CA SER A 17 15.84 -18.20 -10.07
C SER A 17 15.59 -17.00 -10.98
N SER A 18 14.33 -16.72 -11.37
CA SER A 18 13.98 -15.54 -12.18
C SER A 18 14.18 -14.23 -11.39
N VAL A 19 13.85 -14.22 -10.10
CA VAL A 19 14.13 -13.07 -9.21
C VAL A 19 15.64 -12.82 -9.07
N SER A 20 16.44 -13.89 -9.10
CA SER A 20 17.90 -13.83 -8.96
C SER A 20 18.63 -13.43 -10.25
N HIS A 21 18.09 -13.76 -11.43
CA HIS A 21 18.74 -13.51 -12.73
C HIS A 21 18.32 -12.20 -13.39
N ASP A 22 17.04 -11.82 -13.35
CA ASP A 22 16.55 -10.68 -14.13
C ASP A 22 16.40 -9.38 -13.34
N GLY A 23 16.59 -9.40 -12.02
CA GLY A 23 16.29 -8.25 -11.16
C GLY A 23 14.81 -7.82 -11.24
N ASP A 24 13.96 -8.70 -11.77
CA ASP A 24 12.56 -8.40 -12.01
C ASP A 24 11.83 -8.32 -10.67
N ARG A 25 11.10 -7.23 -10.49
CA ARG A 25 10.63 -6.76 -9.18
C ARG A 25 9.82 -7.84 -8.48
N TYR A 26 10.34 -8.33 -7.35
CA TYR A 26 9.55 -9.09 -6.38
C TYR A 26 8.23 -8.33 -6.14
N SER A 27 7.10 -8.97 -6.43
CA SER A 27 5.78 -8.44 -6.10
C SER A 27 5.32 -9.09 -4.81
N PRO A 28 5.22 -8.35 -3.69
CA PRO A 28 4.82 -8.92 -2.41
C PRO A 28 3.41 -9.57 -2.45
N GLY A 29 2.54 -9.05 -3.31
CA GLY A 29 1.19 -9.60 -3.51
C GLY A 29 1.15 -10.89 -4.34
N ALA A 30 2.20 -11.19 -5.10
CA ALA A 30 2.34 -12.46 -5.79
C ALA A 30 2.93 -13.52 -4.85
N ALA A 31 3.96 -13.18 -4.08
CA ALA A 31 4.64 -14.13 -3.18
C ALA A 31 3.68 -14.78 -2.16
N SER A 32 2.78 -14.02 -1.55
CA SER A 32 1.79 -14.55 -0.61
C SER A 32 0.74 -15.48 -1.24
N ARG A 33 0.62 -15.50 -2.58
CA ARG A 33 -0.23 -16.42 -3.34
C ARG A 33 0.53 -17.60 -3.91
N LEU A 34 1.86 -17.52 -3.94
CA LEU A 34 2.73 -18.49 -4.60
C LEU A 34 3.34 -19.50 -3.63
N PHE A 35 3.43 -19.17 -2.34
CA PHE A 35 4.05 -20.04 -1.34
C PHE A 35 3.09 -20.41 -0.20
N THR A 36 3.04 -21.70 0.09
CA THR A 36 2.49 -22.27 1.32
C THR A 36 3.53 -22.27 2.44
N PRO A 37 3.12 -22.34 3.72
CA PRO A 37 4.06 -22.46 4.85
C PRO A 37 5.03 -23.64 4.74
N GLU A 38 4.59 -24.75 4.19
CA GLU A 38 5.38 -25.96 3.99
C GLU A 38 6.50 -25.72 2.96
N GLN A 39 6.18 -25.07 1.85
CA GLN A 39 7.16 -24.68 0.83
C GLN A 39 8.20 -23.68 1.35
N LEU A 40 7.78 -22.73 2.19
CA LEU A 40 8.70 -21.80 2.84
C LEU A 40 9.67 -22.51 3.80
N THR A 41 9.19 -23.57 4.47
CA THR A 41 10.03 -24.39 5.35
C THR A 41 11.08 -25.15 4.53
N HIS A 42 10.69 -25.71 3.38
CA HIS A 42 11.64 -26.37 2.48
C HIS A 42 12.71 -25.41 1.94
N LEU A 43 12.31 -24.19 1.56
CA LEU A 43 13.23 -23.14 1.08
C LEU A 43 14.17 -22.63 2.17
N ARG A 44 13.75 -22.69 3.45
CA ARG A 44 14.65 -22.41 4.58
C ARG A 44 15.78 -23.43 4.62
N ASP A 45 15.45 -24.70 4.46
CA ASP A 45 16.39 -25.80 4.61
C ASP A 45 17.35 -25.91 3.41
N THR A 46 16.98 -25.37 2.24
CA THR A 46 17.88 -25.24 1.06
C THR A 46 18.73 -23.97 1.05
N GLY A 47 18.50 -23.02 1.97
CA GLY A 47 19.19 -21.72 2.02
C GLY A 47 18.64 -20.66 1.06
N ASP A 48 17.67 -21.00 0.21
CA ASP A 48 17.04 -20.10 -0.75
C ASP A 48 16.17 -19.02 -0.08
N LEU A 49 15.76 -19.25 1.18
CA LEU A 49 14.97 -18.28 1.94
C LEU A 49 15.68 -16.94 2.14
N ALA A 50 17.01 -16.93 2.26
CA ALA A 50 17.77 -15.68 2.42
C ALA A 50 17.65 -14.79 1.18
N ILE A 51 17.77 -15.38 0.00
CA ILE A 51 17.62 -14.70 -1.30
C ILE A 51 16.21 -14.09 -1.40
N LEU A 52 15.19 -14.86 -1.02
CA LEU A 52 13.81 -14.37 -1.02
C LEU A 52 13.57 -13.23 -0.03
N LEU A 53 14.16 -13.28 1.16
CA LEU A 53 14.05 -12.21 2.15
C LEU A 53 14.69 -10.91 1.65
N ASP A 54 15.85 -10.99 1.01
CA ASP A 54 16.53 -9.80 0.48
C ASP A 54 15.79 -9.22 -0.72
N ALA A 55 15.25 -10.06 -1.62
CA ALA A 55 14.37 -9.62 -2.70
C ALA A 55 13.10 -8.93 -2.16
N ALA A 56 12.51 -9.46 -1.08
CA ALA A 56 11.35 -8.85 -0.43
C ALA A 56 11.68 -7.46 0.15
N ARG A 57 12.82 -7.31 0.82
CA ARG A 57 13.30 -6.02 1.35
C ARG A 57 13.58 -5.00 0.26
N ALA A 58 14.19 -5.43 -0.84
CA ALA A 58 14.44 -4.58 -2.00
C ALA A 58 13.12 -4.05 -2.58
N SER A 59 12.14 -4.93 -2.76
CA SER A 59 10.80 -4.54 -3.23
C SER A 59 10.06 -3.61 -2.26
N GLU A 60 10.17 -3.81 -0.95
CA GLU A 60 9.61 -2.86 0.02
C GLU A 60 10.22 -1.46 -0.13
N SER A 61 11.52 -1.39 -0.39
CA SER A 61 12.24 -0.13 -0.61
C SER A 61 11.76 0.57 -1.89
N ASP A 62 11.63 -0.17 -2.99
CA ASP A 62 11.07 0.32 -4.24
C ASP A 62 9.63 0.80 -4.07
N ALA A 63 8.79 0.05 -3.34
CA ALA A 63 7.41 0.42 -3.07
C ALA A 63 7.31 1.74 -2.28
N ARG A 64 8.23 1.99 -1.34
CA ARG A 64 8.33 3.28 -0.62
C ARG A 64 8.71 4.41 -1.56
N LEU A 65 9.65 4.18 -2.47
CA LEU A 65 10.09 5.18 -3.45
C LEU A 65 8.97 5.54 -4.44
N VAL A 66 8.29 4.53 -5.01
CA VAL A 66 7.13 4.74 -5.90
C VAL A 66 6.02 5.48 -5.18
N ARG A 67 5.71 5.12 -3.93
CA ARG A 67 4.71 5.84 -3.12
C ARG A 67 5.09 7.31 -2.94
N ARG A 68 6.36 7.61 -2.68
CA ARG A 68 6.85 8.98 -2.57
C ARG A 68 6.66 9.74 -3.89
N TRP A 69 7.04 9.17 -5.03
CA TRP A 69 6.84 9.82 -6.32
C TRP A 69 5.37 10.06 -6.65
N LEU A 70 4.49 9.10 -6.34
CA LEU A 70 3.04 9.27 -6.51
C LEU A 70 2.48 10.38 -5.61
N GLN A 71 3.03 10.54 -4.40
CA GLN A 71 2.68 11.63 -3.51
C GLN A 71 3.13 12.99 -4.09
N GLU A 72 4.37 13.09 -4.56
CA GLU A 72 4.93 14.31 -5.18
C GLU A 72 4.12 14.70 -6.44
N LEU A 73 3.83 13.74 -7.31
CA LEU A 73 2.99 13.95 -8.50
C LEU A 73 1.57 14.38 -8.12
N SER A 74 0.98 13.77 -7.09
CA SER A 74 -0.34 14.16 -6.60
C SER A 74 -0.37 15.58 -6.05
N GLU A 75 0.69 16.02 -5.39
CA GLU A 75 0.79 17.37 -4.81
C GLU A 75 1.00 18.40 -5.92
N ALA A 76 1.82 18.08 -6.93
CA ALA A 76 2.02 18.90 -8.11
C ALA A 76 0.76 18.99 -9.00
N ALA A 77 -0.06 17.94 -9.04
CA ALA A 77 -1.24 17.85 -9.92
C ALA A 77 -2.46 18.69 -9.48
N VAL A 78 -2.41 19.39 -8.34
CA VAL A 78 -3.50 20.28 -7.90
C VAL A 78 -3.12 21.75 -8.17
N PRO A 79 -3.33 22.27 -9.39
CA PRO A 79 -3.12 23.68 -9.68
C PRO A 79 -4.10 24.52 -8.82
N GLY A 80 -3.56 25.39 -7.97
CA GLY A 80 -4.32 26.22 -7.03
C GLY A 80 -4.45 25.67 -5.60
N GLY A 81 -3.97 24.43 -5.35
CA GLY A 81 -4.05 23.78 -4.03
C GLY A 81 -5.48 23.38 -3.63
N ARG A 82 -5.60 22.55 -2.59
CA ARG A 82 -6.91 22.20 -2.02
C ARG A 82 -7.42 23.36 -1.18
N THR A 83 -8.69 23.74 -1.32
CA THR A 83 -9.29 24.83 -0.55
C THR A 83 -10.25 24.28 0.51
N CYS A 84 -10.32 24.96 1.65
CA CYS A 84 -11.19 24.60 2.75
C CYS A 84 -12.64 24.93 2.36
N PRO A 85 -13.60 23.98 2.41
CA PRO A 85 -14.98 24.24 2.02
C PRO A 85 -15.70 25.23 2.94
N VAL A 86 -15.16 25.50 4.13
CA VAL A 86 -15.77 26.39 5.13
C VAL A 86 -15.31 27.84 4.98
N CYS A 87 -14.06 28.07 4.59
CA CYS A 87 -13.47 29.41 4.61
C CYS A 87 -12.68 29.77 3.34
N GLY A 88 -12.59 28.88 2.36
CA GLY A 88 -11.86 29.11 1.10
C GLY A 88 -10.33 29.09 1.21
N CYS A 89 -9.76 29.17 2.40
CA CYS A 89 -8.29 29.15 2.59
C CYS A 89 -7.66 27.82 2.12
N ALA A 90 -6.40 27.88 1.68
CA ALA A 90 -5.64 26.71 1.29
C ALA A 90 -5.49 25.70 2.45
N VAL A 91 -5.58 24.41 2.11
CA VAL A 91 -5.45 23.28 3.02
C VAL A 91 -4.06 22.68 2.85
N ALA A 92 -3.19 22.94 3.82
CA ALA A 92 -1.83 22.42 3.87
C ALA A 92 -1.74 21.08 4.65
N GLY A 93 -0.79 20.23 4.25
CA GLY A 93 -0.50 18.95 4.90
C GLY A 93 -1.09 17.74 4.17
N ARG A 94 -1.29 16.63 4.89
CA ARG A 94 -1.66 15.34 4.30
C ARG A 94 -2.86 15.41 3.35
N ARG A 95 -2.87 14.52 2.35
CA ARG A 95 -3.88 14.46 1.26
C ARG A 95 -5.30 14.16 1.77
N ASP A 96 -5.44 13.50 2.91
CA ASP A 96 -6.72 13.21 3.58
C ASP A 96 -7.27 14.40 4.37
N ARG A 97 -6.46 15.45 4.61
CA ARG A 97 -6.92 16.63 5.34
C ARG A 97 -7.90 17.45 4.50
N VAL A 98 -9.16 17.55 4.93
CA VAL A 98 -10.21 18.33 4.23
C VAL A 98 -10.29 19.77 4.70
N TYR A 99 -9.96 20.05 5.97
CA TYR A 99 -10.13 21.37 6.60
C TYR A 99 -8.80 22.02 6.93
N CYS A 100 -8.69 23.34 6.70
CA CYS A 100 -7.47 24.10 7.02
C CYS A 100 -7.17 24.14 8.52
N SER A 101 -8.18 24.00 9.40
CA SER A 101 -8.04 24.06 10.85
C SER A 101 -9.10 23.21 11.57
N THR A 102 -8.83 22.88 12.84
CA THR A 102 -9.81 22.21 13.73
C THR A 102 -11.09 23.03 13.87
N ASN A 103 -11.00 24.37 13.86
CA ASN A 103 -12.15 25.25 13.95
C ASN A 103 -13.08 25.10 12.72
N CYS A 104 -12.51 25.07 11.51
CA CYS A 104 -13.29 24.80 10.29
C CYS A 104 -13.93 23.40 10.30
N ARG A 105 -13.21 22.38 10.79
CA ARG A 105 -13.77 21.03 10.99
C ARG A 105 -14.98 21.05 11.92
N VAL A 106 -14.87 21.74 13.06
CA VAL A 106 -15.97 21.86 14.04
C VAL A 106 -17.16 22.63 13.45
N LYS A 107 -16.92 23.73 12.72
CA LYS A 107 -17.98 24.49 12.04
C LYS A 107 -18.73 23.63 11.01
N ALA A 108 -18.02 22.88 10.17
CA ALA A 108 -18.63 21.96 9.23
C ALA A 108 -19.48 20.91 9.95
N HIS A 109 -18.94 20.29 11.02
CA HIS A 109 -19.67 19.31 11.81
C HIS A 109 -20.96 19.87 12.44
N ARG A 110 -20.95 21.12 12.89
CA ARG A 110 -22.14 21.79 13.45
C ARG A 110 -23.17 22.14 12.39
N ALA A 111 -22.74 22.56 11.20
CA ALA A 111 -23.63 22.84 10.07
C ALA A 111 -24.32 21.57 9.54
N HIS A 112 -23.69 20.41 9.70
CA HIS A 112 -24.22 19.10 9.34
C HIS A 112 -24.74 18.29 10.56
N GLY A 113 -24.90 18.93 11.72
CA GLY A 113 -25.51 18.30 12.89
C GLY A 113 -26.93 17.81 12.57
N PRO A 114 -27.43 16.77 13.27
CA PRO A 114 -28.72 16.18 12.95
C PRO A 114 -29.77 17.29 12.94
N ARG A 115 -30.50 17.41 11.83
CA ARG A 115 -31.69 18.25 11.75
C ARG A 115 -32.67 17.74 12.80
N GLY A 116 -32.63 18.30 14.00
CA GLY A 116 -33.70 18.19 14.96
C GLY A 116 -34.87 18.99 14.41
N GLY A 117 -35.98 18.32 14.09
CA GLY A 117 -37.18 19.00 13.63
C GLY A 117 -38.27 18.10 13.07
N GLU A 118 -38.84 17.21 13.89
CA GLU A 118 -40.28 16.93 13.86
C GLU A 118 -40.79 16.88 15.31
N HIS A 119 -41.21 18.04 15.82
CA HIS A 119 -42.26 18.17 16.81
C HIS A 119 -43.43 18.83 16.08
N GLY A 120 -44.54 18.11 15.97
CA GLY A 120 -45.78 18.63 15.41
C GLY A 120 -46.99 17.92 16.01
N GLY A 121 -47.80 18.71 16.72
CA GLY A 121 -49.25 18.49 16.92
C GLY A 121 -49.64 17.63 18.10
#